data_AF-A0A1A3CXM1-F1
#
_entry.id   AF-A0A1A3CXM1-F1
#
_cell.length_a   1.000
_cell.length_b   1.000
_cell.length_c   1.000
_cell.angle_alpha   90.00
_cell.angle_beta   90.00
_cell.angle_gamma   90.00
#
_symmetry.space_group_name_H-M   'P 1'
#
loop_
_entity.id
_entity.type
_entity.pdbx_description
1 polymer ?
#
loop_
_entity_poly.entity_id
_entity_poly.type
_entity_poly.pdbx_seq_one_letter_code
_entity_poly.pdbx_strand_id
1 'polypeptide(L)'
;MTLSVNELAEHVGKPAPSVSQHLGKLRMARLVRTRRDGTTIFYSLENDHVRQLVIDAVHNAEHAGPGVPRHHRSDAELKAVNTDPGAPSVNRATRHAGEPSSDARSALH
;
A
#
# COMPACT_ATOMS: atom_id res chain seq x y z
N MET A 1 -17.89 -15.41 -21.26
CA MET A 1 -19.15 -15.31 -20.51
C MET A 1 -19.22 -13.91 -19.88
N THR A 2 -20.34 -13.21 -20.06
CA THR A 2 -20.58 -11.87 -19.48
C THR A 2 -21.75 -11.98 -18.52
N LEU A 3 -21.65 -11.39 -17.33
CA LEU A 3 -22.67 -11.50 -16.27
C LEU A 3 -23.16 -10.11 -15.84
N SER A 4 -24.42 -10.01 -15.48
CA SER A 4 -25.00 -8.81 -14.86
C SER A 4 -24.59 -8.70 -13.39
N VAL A 5 -24.78 -7.52 -12.81
CA VAL A 5 -24.48 -7.27 -11.38
C VAL A 5 -25.32 -8.14 -10.46
N ASN A 6 -26.58 -8.39 -10.82
CA ASN A 6 -27.48 -9.21 -10.00
C ASN A 6 -27.04 -10.68 -10.00
N GLU A 7 -26.68 -11.23 -11.16
CA GLU A 7 -26.13 -12.59 -11.24
C GLU A 7 -24.82 -12.72 -10.46
N LEU A 8 -23.94 -11.71 -10.54
CA LEU A 8 -22.70 -11.67 -9.75
C LEU A 8 -22.97 -11.55 -8.23
N ALA A 9 -23.98 -10.78 -7.83
CA ALA A 9 -24.39 -10.63 -6.45
C ALA A 9 -24.90 -11.93 -5.84
N GLU A 10 -25.74 -12.66 -6.58
CA GLU A 10 -26.22 -13.99 -6.20
C GLU A 10 -25.06 -14.99 -6.09
N HIS A 11 -24.16 -15.01 -7.08
CA HIS A 11 -23.05 -15.97 -7.12
C HIS A 11 -22.02 -15.77 -5.99
N VAL A 12 -21.77 -14.51 -5.61
CA VAL A 12 -20.79 -14.14 -4.56
C VAL A 12 -21.46 -14.04 -3.17
N GLY A 13 -22.79 -14.15 -3.09
CA GLY A 13 -23.53 -13.99 -1.83
C GLY A 13 -23.37 -12.61 -1.20
N LYS A 14 -23.21 -11.56 -2.01
CA LYS A 14 -23.00 -10.18 -1.55
C LYS A 14 -24.07 -9.24 -2.10
N PRO A 15 -24.45 -8.18 -1.38
CA PRO A 15 -25.40 -7.19 -1.88
C PRO A 15 -24.94 -6.56 -3.19
N ALA A 16 -25.86 -6.36 -4.13
CA ALA A 16 -25.60 -5.73 -5.43
C ALA A 16 -24.86 -4.38 -5.35
N PRO A 17 -25.13 -3.47 -4.38
CA PRO A 17 -24.36 -2.24 -4.24
C PRO A 17 -22.87 -2.48 -3.95
N SER A 18 -22.54 -3.45 -3.09
CA SER A 18 -21.15 -3.81 -2.79
C SER A 18 -20.46 -4.41 -4.01
N VAL A 19 -21.14 -5.27 -4.76
CA VAL A 19 -20.61 -5.85 -6.00
C VAL A 19 -20.36 -4.76 -7.05
N SER A 20 -21.32 -3.85 -7.26
CA SER A 20 -21.15 -2.68 -8.13
C SER A 20 -19.96 -1.81 -7.73
N GLN A 21 -19.74 -1.59 -6.43
CA GLN A 21 -18.60 -0.83 -5.96
C GLN A 21 -17.27 -1.51 -6.31
N HIS A 22 -17.15 -2.82 -6.08
CA HIS A 22 -15.95 -3.58 -6.46
C HIS A 22 -15.73 -3.55 -7.97
N LEU A 23 -16.77 -3.78 -8.76
CA LEU A 23 -16.71 -3.69 -10.22
C LEU A 23 -16.32 -2.28 -10.71
N GLY A 24 -16.75 -1.24 -10.01
CA GLY A 24 -16.32 0.14 -10.25
C GLY A 24 -14.80 0.29 -10.08
N LYS A 25 -14.25 -0.22 -8.97
CA LYS A 25 -12.79 -0.20 -8.71
C LYS A 25 -12.02 -1.00 -9.76
N LEU A 26 -12.50 -2.19 -10.12
CA LEU A 26 -11.87 -3.03 -11.15
C LEU A 26 -11.92 -2.37 -12.53
N ARG A 27 -12.99 -1.64 -12.83
CA ARG A 27 -13.11 -0.86 -14.08
C ARG A 27 -12.12 0.29 -14.10
N MET A 28 -11.96 1.00 -12.97
CA MET A 28 -10.93 2.06 -12.85
C MET A 28 -9.52 1.51 -13.03
N ALA A 29 -9.27 0.28 -12.57
CA ALA A 29 -8.02 -0.44 -12.77
C ALA A 29 -7.88 -1.08 -14.18
N ARG A 30 -8.87 -0.92 -15.07
CA ARG A 30 -8.90 -1.49 -16.43
C ARG A 30 -8.80 -3.02 -16.47
N LEU A 31 -9.30 -3.70 -15.43
CA LEU A 31 -9.32 -5.16 -15.33
C LEU A 31 -10.62 -5.78 -15.88
N VAL A 32 -11.69 -4.98 -15.95
CA VAL A 32 -12.99 -5.42 -16.44
C VAL A 32 -13.52 -4.45 -17.49
N ARG A 33 -14.18 -5.03 -18.49
CA ARG A 33 -14.96 -4.30 -19.49
C ARG A 33 -16.45 -4.38 -19.18
N THR A 34 -17.15 -3.35 -19.63
CA THR A 34 -18.61 -3.25 -19.53
C THR A 34 -19.24 -3.24 -20.90
N ARG A 35 -20.33 -4.00 -21.06
CA ARG A 35 -21.23 -3.93 -22.22
C ARG A 35 -22.62 -3.59 -21.71
N ARG A 36 -23.27 -2.61 -22.31
CA ARG A 36 -24.67 -2.31 -22.03
C ARG A 36 -25.57 -3.05 -23.02
N ASP A 37 -26.59 -3.72 -22.50
CA ASP A 37 -27.64 -4.35 -23.29
C ASP A 37 -29.00 -3.89 -22.74
N GLY A 38 -29.70 -3.04 -23.48
CA GLY A 38 -30.89 -2.33 -23.01
C GLY A 38 -30.63 -1.48 -21.75
N THR A 39 -31.28 -1.86 -20.65
CA THR A 39 -31.14 -1.22 -19.33
C THR A 39 -30.10 -1.90 -18.43
N THR A 40 -29.57 -3.06 -18.81
CA THR A 40 -28.66 -3.86 -17.99
C THR A 40 -27.22 -3.67 -18.42
N ILE A 41 -26.32 -3.53 -17.45
CA ILE A 41 -24.88 -3.51 -17.68
C ILE A 41 -24.30 -4.88 -17.34
N PHE A 42 -23.60 -5.45 -18.32
CA PHE A 42 -22.88 -6.70 -18.21
C PHE A 42 -21.40 -6.45 -18.05
N TYR A 43 -20.76 -7.28 -17.23
CA TYR A 43 -19.34 -7.22 -16.92
C TYR A 43 -18.63 -8.46 -17.44
N SER A 44 -17.37 -8.29 -17.86
CA SER A 44 -16.45 -9.39 -18.16
C SER A 44 -15.00 -8.94 -17.95
N LEU A 45 -14.09 -9.88 -17.78
CA LEU A 45 -12.65 -9.59 -17.72
C LEU A 45 -12.17 -8.99 -19.03
N GLU A 46 -11.24 -8.03 -18.97
CA GLU A 46 -10.73 -7.31 -20.14
C GLU A 46 -10.15 -8.24 -21.21
N ASN A 47 -9.37 -9.25 -20.79
CA ASN A 47 -8.75 -10.26 -21.66
C ASN A 47 -8.31 -11.48 -20.85
N ASP A 48 -7.78 -12.50 -21.55
CA ASP A 48 -7.30 -13.73 -20.90
C ASP A 48 -6.06 -13.53 -20.04
N HIS A 49 -5.24 -12.51 -20.31
CA HIS A 49 -4.07 -12.20 -19.48
C HIS A 49 -4.49 -11.72 -18.09
N VAL A 50 -5.54 -10.89 -17.99
CA VAL A 50 -6.13 -10.46 -16.71
C VAL A 50 -6.71 -11.66 -15.95
N ARG A 51 -7.29 -12.64 -16.64
CA ARG A 51 -7.75 -13.89 -16.00
C ARG A 51 -6.59 -14.61 -15.33
N GLN A 52 -5.47 -14.79 -16.04
CA GLN A 52 -4.29 -15.47 -15.49
C GLN A 52 -3.73 -14.71 -14.28
N LEU A 53 -3.62 -13.37 -14.37
CA LEU A 53 -3.17 -12.53 -13.26
C LEU A 53 -4.03 -12.72 -12.00
N VAL A 54 -5.35 -12.78 -12.13
CA VAL A 54 -6.26 -12.98 -11.00
C VAL A 54 -6.10 -14.37 -10.39
N ILE A 55 -5.96 -15.39 -11.23
CA ILE A 55 -5.71 -16.77 -10.79
C ILE A 55 -4.40 -16.84 -10.00
N ASP A 56 -3.33 -16.26 -10.55
CA ASP A 56 -2.01 -16.22 -9.90
C ASP A 56 -2.03 -15.46 -8.58
N ALA A 57 -2.75 -14.33 -8.52
CA ALA A 57 -2.92 -13.56 -7.30
C ALA A 57 -3.66 -14.33 -6.20
N VAL A 58 -4.71 -15.07 -6.57
CA VAL A 58 -5.46 -15.94 -5.64
C VAL A 58 -4.57 -17.09 -5.16
N HIS A 59 -3.91 -17.80 -6.07
CA HIS A 59 -2.97 -18.86 -5.70
C HIS A 59 -1.87 -18.33 -4.78
N ASN A 60 -1.26 -17.18 -5.10
CA ASN A 60 -0.26 -16.56 -4.25
C ASN A 60 -0.82 -16.22 -2.85
N ALA A 61 -2.04 -15.68 -2.76
CA ALA A 61 -2.67 -15.36 -1.48
C ALA A 61 -2.96 -16.61 -0.62
N GLU A 62 -3.38 -17.71 -1.26
CA GLU A 62 -3.60 -19.01 -0.59
C GLU A 62 -2.29 -19.62 -0.07
N HIS A 63 -1.21 -19.52 -0.86
CA HIS A 63 0.12 -20.00 -0.46
C HIS A 63 0.78 -19.08 0.58
N ALA A 64 0.37 -17.82 0.68
CA ALA A 64 0.87 -16.82 1.63
C ALA A 64 0.21 -16.87 3.02
N GLY A 65 -0.48 -17.95 3.40
CA GLY A 65 -1.24 -18.06 4.65
C GLY A 65 -0.45 -17.78 5.96
N PRO A 66 -1.16 -17.59 7.08
CA PRO A 66 -1.58 -16.30 7.61
C PRO A 66 -0.40 -15.47 8.15
N GLY A 67 0.24 -14.69 7.29
CA GLY A 67 1.12 -13.59 7.68
C GLY A 67 0.43 -12.24 7.49
N VAL A 68 -0.58 -11.90 8.31
CA VAL A 68 -1.08 -10.52 8.37
C VAL A 68 -0.46 -9.82 9.58
N PRO A 69 0.66 -9.08 9.44
CA PRO A 69 0.98 -8.04 10.41
C PRO A 69 -0.17 -7.04 10.47
N ARG A 70 -0.73 -6.84 11.66
CA ARG A 70 -1.88 -5.95 11.94
C ARG A 70 -1.57 -4.44 11.78
N HIS A 71 -0.64 -4.05 10.92
CA HIS A 71 -0.12 -2.68 10.86
C HIS A 71 -0.45 -1.86 9.60
N HIS A 72 -1.15 -2.39 8.58
CA HIS A 72 -1.62 -1.57 7.44
C HIS A 72 -2.95 -0.84 7.68
N ARG A 73 -3.17 -0.36 8.90
CA ARG A 73 -4.29 0.53 9.25
C ARG A 73 -3.81 1.95 9.48
N SER A 74 -3.08 2.53 8.52
CA SER A 74 -2.98 3.98 8.38
C SER A 74 -2.30 4.38 7.06
N ASP A 75 -3.07 5.08 6.22
CA ASP A 75 -2.72 5.91 5.06
C ASP A 75 -1.65 7.00 5.31
N ALA A 76 -0.74 6.85 6.29
CA ALA A 76 0.12 7.94 6.76
C ALA A 76 1.52 8.00 6.10
N GLU A 77 2.06 6.90 5.58
CA GLU A 77 3.48 6.84 5.18
C GLU A 77 3.77 6.87 3.68
N LEU A 78 2.78 7.07 2.81
CA LEU A 78 3.03 7.34 1.39
C LEU A 78 3.31 8.84 1.10
N LYS A 79 3.44 9.68 2.13
CA LYS A 79 3.74 11.11 1.97
C LYS A 79 5.23 11.48 2.07
N ALA A 80 6.13 10.54 2.39
CA ALA A 80 7.52 10.88 2.69
C ALA A 80 8.49 10.83 1.49
N VAL A 81 8.09 10.38 0.30
CA VAL A 81 9.04 10.22 -0.83
C VAL A 81 9.19 11.47 -1.72
N ASN A 82 8.41 12.54 -1.51
CA ASN A 82 8.47 13.75 -2.34
C ASN A 82 8.59 15.06 -1.55
N THR A 83 9.43 15.12 -0.53
CA THR A 83 9.86 16.42 0.02
C THR A 83 11.31 16.32 0.49
N ASP A 84 12.24 16.61 -0.42
CA ASP A 84 13.55 17.16 -0.04
C ASP A 84 13.73 18.53 -0.71
N PRO A 85 13.62 19.61 0.07
CA PRO A 85 14.51 20.73 -0.09
C PRO A 85 15.14 21.05 1.27
N GLY A 86 16.27 20.41 1.59
CA GLY A 86 16.92 20.51 2.91
C GLY A 86 18.40 20.85 2.90
N ALA A 87 18.77 22.07 2.52
CA ALA A 87 19.81 22.83 3.25
C ALA A 87 19.08 23.82 4.20
N PRO A 88 19.69 24.44 5.24
CA PRO A 88 21.08 24.45 5.72
C PRO A 88 21.20 24.28 7.27
N SER A 89 22.41 24.37 7.84
CA SER A 89 22.76 25.21 9.03
C SER A 89 23.97 24.67 9.79
N VAL A 90 25.14 25.28 9.52
CA VAL A 90 26.32 25.21 10.40
C VAL A 90 26.08 26.18 11.55
N ASN A 91 26.11 25.72 12.80
CA ASN A 91 26.53 26.60 13.89
C ASN A 91 27.00 25.93 15.19
N ARG A 92 28.15 26.46 15.63
CA ARG A 92 28.55 26.78 17.01
C ARG A 92 29.19 25.68 17.86
N ALA A 93 30.51 25.60 17.73
CA ALA A 93 31.43 25.16 18.76
C ALA A 93 31.55 26.22 19.87
N THR A 94 31.14 25.87 21.08
CA THR A 94 31.62 26.45 22.34
C THR A 94 31.44 25.40 23.43
N ARG A 95 32.51 24.67 23.80
CA ARG A 95 32.51 23.83 25.01
C ARG A 95 33.47 24.46 26.01
N HIS A 96 32.91 24.85 27.14
CA HIS A 96 33.60 25.48 28.27
C HIS A 96 33.79 24.43 29.37
N ALA A 97 34.99 24.43 29.94
CA ALA A 97 35.38 24.07 31.31
C ALA A 97 35.17 22.64 31.85
N GLY A 98 36.25 22.10 32.40
CA GLY A 98 36.27 20.95 33.30
C GLY A 98 37.69 20.60 33.75
N GLU A 99 38.35 21.51 34.50
CA GLU A 99 39.40 21.09 35.46
C GLU A 99 38.70 20.55 36.71
N PRO A 100 39.28 19.55 37.42
CA PRO A 100 40.22 19.91 38.49
C PRO A 100 41.42 18.95 38.65
N SER A 101 42.56 19.59 38.93
CA SER A 101 43.46 19.42 40.09
C SER A 101 44.06 18.04 40.48
N SER A 102 45.40 18.08 40.58
CA SER A 102 46.28 17.46 41.59
C SER A 102 46.44 15.93 41.58
N ASP A 103 47.63 15.42 41.22
CA ASP A 103 48.71 15.22 42.20
C ASP A 103 49.94 14.51 41.60
N ALA A 104 51.04 14.57 42.36
CA ALA A 104 52.32 13.86 42.23
C ALA A 104 53.34 14.45 41.23
N ARG A 105 54.24 15.33 41.69
CA ARG A 105 55.49 15.03 42.41
C ARG A 105 56.58 14.36 41.56
N SER A 106 57.68 15.09 41.49
CA SER A 106 59.08 14.62 41.53
C SER A 106 59.74 14.07 40.25
N ALA A 107 60.80 14.79 39.87
CA ALA A 107 62.17 14.33 39.56
C ALA A 107 62.66 14.89 38.20
N LEU A 108 63.50 15.93 38.20
CA LEU A 108 64.97 15.86 38.33
C LEU A 108 65.66 15.39 37.04
N HIS A 109 65.92 16.32 36.11
CA HIS A 109 67.26 16.67 35.59
C HIS A 109 67.16 17.80 34.57
#